data_AF-A0A7K2Q9E7-F1
#
_entry.id   AF-A0A7K2Q9E7-F1
#
_cell.length_a   1.000
_cell.length_b   1.000
_cell.length_c   1.000
_cell.angle_alpha   90.00
_cell.angle_beta   90.00
_cell.angle_gamma   90.00
#
_symmetry.space_group_name_H-M   'P 1'
#
loop_
_entity.id
_entity.type
_entity.pdbx_description
1 polymer ?
#
loop_
_entity_poly.entity_id
_entity_poly.type
_entity_poly.pdbx_seq_one_letter_code
_entity_poly.pdbx_strand_id
1 'polypeptide(L)'
;AGILSVLVFGAGTNYALLLVSRYRDELHLTDDRFTAMARAWRGTAPAVLASGTTVVLSLLTLLTAQLTGNRGLGFAGAVGILTAMLFGLVVLPAALVLPGRWLFWPLVPRTGDPVTADRGGLWARVGQGVAKRPAQVAVAGTAVLLALAAGTLALRTGLAQDDSFRKTPEAVLGQRTLAAVQPAGAAAPLTL
;
A
#
# COMPACT_ATOMS: atom_id res chain seq x y z
N ALA A 1 -5.26 -12.83 -9.15
CA ALA A 1 -5.72 -13.01 -7.75
C ALA A 1 -4.81 -12.31 -6.72
N GLY A 2 -3.47 -12.43 -6.79
CA GLY A 2 -2.59 -11.92 -5.73
C GLY A 2 -2.56 -10.39 -5.51
N ILE A 3 -2.78 -9.58 -6.55
CA ILE A 3 -2.68 -8.11 -6.46
C ILE A 3 -3.69 -7.54 -5.44
N LEU A 4 -4.94 -8.00 -5.47
CA LEU A 4 -5.98 -7.56 -4.54
C LEU A 4 -5.60 -7.89 -3.09
N SER A 5 -5.13 -9.11 -2.84
CA SER A 5 -4.72 -9.55 -1.51
C SER A 5 -3.57 -8.71 -0.96
N VAL A 6 -2.54 -8.46 -1.78
CA VAL A 6 -1.39 -7.64 -1.38
C VAL A 6 -1.82 -6.19 -1.10
N LEU A 7 -2.70 -5.63 -1.94
CA LEU A 7 -3.20 -4.26 -1.79
C LEU A 7 -4.00 -4.08 -0.50
N VAL A 8 -4.97 -4.97 -0.26
CA VAL A 8 -5.85 -4.90 0.91
C VAL A 8 -5.08 -5.19 2.19
N PHE A 9 -4.18 -6.17 2.17
CA PHE A 9 -3.34 -6.48 3.31
C PHE A 9 -2.40 -5.32 3.65
N GLY A 10 -1.69 -4.77 2.66
CA GLY A 10 -0.76 -3.66 2.87
C GLY A 10 -1.47 -2.40 3.40
N ALA A 11 -2.59 -2.01 2.80
CA ALA A 11 -3.37 -0.87 3.26
C ALA A 11 -3.98 -1.11 4.65
N GLY A 12 -4.58 -2.28 4.87
CA GLY A 12 -5.18 -2.65 6.16
C GLY A 12 -4.17 -2.65 7.30
N THR A 13 -2.98 -3.23 7.08
CA THR A 13 -1.89 -3.22 8.06
C THR A 13 -1.42 -1.80 8.36
N ASN A 14 -1.27 -0.93 7.35
CA ASN A 14 -0.87 0.46 7.59
C ASN A 14 -1.89 1.21 8.45
N TYR A 15 -3.20 1.05 8.18
CA TYR A 15 -4.25 1.67 8.99
C TYR A 15 -4.26 1.13 10.41
N ALA A 16 -4.07 -0.19 10.57
CA ALA A 16 -4.01 -0.82 11.88
C ALA A 16 -2.80 -0.32 12.69
N LEU A 17 -1.62 -0.23 12.07
CA LEU A 17 -0.41 0.27 12.72
C LEU A 17 -0.56 1.73 13.16
N LEU A 18 -1.16 2.58 12.32
CA LEU A 18 -1.42 3.98 12.67
C LEU A 18 -2.34 4.08 13.89
N LEU A 19 -3.45 3.34 13.92
CA LEU A 19 -4.37 3.32 15.06
C LEU A 19 -3.70 2.77 16.32
N VAL A 20 -3.02 1.62 16.22
CA VAL A 20 -2.35 0.98 17.35
C VAL A 20 -1.24 1.86 17.92
N SER A 21 -0.45 2.50 17.06
CA SER A 21 0.59 3.45 17.50
C SER A 21 -0.03 4.60 18.29
N ARG A 22 -1.09 5.22 17.77
CA ARG A 22 -1.76 6.35 18.45
C ARG A 22 -2.48 5.94 19.73
N TYR A 23 -3.12 4.77 19.73
CA TYR A 23 -3.72 4.21 20.93
C TYR A 23 -2.65 3.96 22.01
N ARG A 24 -1.52 3.35 21.62
CA ARG A 24 -0.39 3.16 22.53
C ARG A 24 0.13 4.49 23.09
N ASP A 25 0.30 5.51 22.26
CA ASP A 25 0.74 6.83 22.73
C ASP A 25 -0.25 7.44 23.73
N GLU A 26 -1.56 7.34 23.48
CA GLU A 26 -2.58 7.90 24.36
C GLU A 26 -2.72 7.13 25.69
N LEU A 27 -2.43 5.82 25.71
CA LEU A 27 -2.36 5.02 26.95
C LEU A 27 -1.22 5.45 27.89
N HIS A 28 -0.20 6.16 27.40
CA HIS A 28 0.83 6.76 28.25
C HIS A 28 0.35 8.07 28.90
N LEU A 29 -0.71 8.68 28.36
CA LEU A 29 -1.23 9.98 28.79
C LEU A 29 -2.52 9.85 29.62
N THR A 30 -3.33 8.83 29.32
CA THR A 30 -4.66 8.65 29.91
C THR A 30 -4.81 7.27 30.53
N ASP A 31 -5.31 7.22 31.76
CA ASP A 31 -5.40 5.95 32.49
C ASP A 31 -6.57 5.07 32.02
N ASP A 32 -7.69 5.69 31.65
CA ASP A 32 -8.87 5.04 31.10
C ASP A 32 -8.69 4.61 29.63
N ARG A 33 -8.82 3.32 29.38
CA ARG A 33 -8.70 2.70 28.05
C ARG A 33 -9.76 3.18 27.05
N PHE A 34 -10.98 3.47 27.51
CA PHE A 34 -12.06 3.90 26.62
C PHE A 34 -11.82 5.34 26.15
N THR A 35 -11.46 6.22 27.08
CA THR A 35 -11.06 7.60 26.76
C THR A 35 -9.81 7.63 25.87
N ALA A 36 -8.82 6.78 26.15
CA ALA A 36 -7.63 6.67 25.31
C ALA A 36 -7.94 6.21 23.88
N MET A 37 -8.80 5.20 23.72
CA MET A 37 -9.23 4.75 22.38
C MET A 37 -10.03 5.83 21.65
N ALA A 38 -10.93 6.54 22.34
CA ALA A 38 -11.74 7.59 21.71
C ALA A 38 -10.87 8.74 21.17
N ARG A 39 -9.83 9.14 21.91
CA ARG A 39 -8.87 10.16 21.48
C ARG A 39 -8.00 9.68 20.32
N ALA A 40 -7.47 8.45 20.42
CA ALA A 40 -6.69 7.85 19.33
C ALA A 40 -7.51 7.75 18.04
N TRP A 41 -8.75 7.25 18.12
CA TRP A 41 -9.65 7.13 16.98
C TRP A 41 -9.97 8.48 16.35
N ARG A 42 -10.26 9.51 17.14
CA ARG A 42 -10.48 10.88 16.63
C ARG A 42 -9.24 11.45 15.93
N GLY A 43 -8.05 11.12 16.41
CA GLY A 43 -6.79 11.53 15.79
C GLY A 43 -6.46 10.78 14.51
N THR A 44 -6.82 9.50 14.39
CA THR A 44 -6.44 8.66 13.24
C THR A 44 -7.51 8.55 12.16
N ALA A 45 -8.80 8.62 12.52
CA ALA A 45 -9.89 8.41 11.56
C ALA A 45 -9.83 9.41 10.38
N PRO A 46 -9.63 10.72 10.59
CA PRO A 46 -9.51 11.65 9.46
C PRO A 46 -8.33 11.33 8.54
N ALA A 47 -7.19 10.92 9.11
CA ALA A 47 -5.99 10.56 8.34
C ALA A 47 -6.19 9.28 7.52
N VAL A 48 -6.81 8.25 8.11
CA VAL A 48 -7.14 7.00 7.42
C VAL A 48 -8.18 7.23 6.31
N LEU A 49 -9.20 8.05 6.58
CA LEU A 49 -10.21 8.42 5.57
C LEU A 49 -9.60 9.21 4.42
N ALA A 50 -8.77 10.22 4.70
CA ALA A 50 -8.09 11.00 3.68
C ALA A 50 -7.19 10.12 2.81
N SER A 51 -6.34 9.29 3.42
CA SER A 51 -5.45 8.39 2.69
C SER A 51 -6.24 7.35 1.88
N GLY A 52 -7.22 6.69 2.49
CA GLY A 52 -7.93 5.59 1.84
C GLY A 52 -8.84 6.05 0.71
N THR A 53 -9.49 7.21 0.85
CA THR A 53 -10.30 7.79 -0.24
C THR A 53 -9.45 8.12 -1.47
N THR A 54 -8.22 8.62 -1.30
CA THR A 54 -7.32 8.86 -2.45
C THR A 54 -6.99 7.58 -3.21
N VAL A 55 -6.74 6.48 -2.50
CA VAL A 55 -6.48 5.16 -3.11
C VAL A 55 -7.72 4.64 -3.82
N VAL A 56 -8.90 4.76 -3.20
CA VAL A 56 -10.17 4.36 -3.82
C VAL A 56 -10.41 5.14 -5.12
N LEU A 57 -10.23 6.47 -5.11
CA LEU A 57 -10.37 7.30 -6.31
C LEU A 57 -9.37 6.93 -7.41
N SER A 58 -8.12 6.63 -7.04
CA SER A 58 -7.10 6.15 -7.98
C SER A 58 -7.52 4.82 -8.62
N LEU A 59 -8.01 3.87 -7.84
CA LEU A 59 -8.50 2.57 -8.35
C LEU A 59 -9.75 2.71 -9.20
N LEU A 60 -10.67 3.61 -8.86
CA LEU A 60 -11.85 3.90 -9.66
C LEU A 60 -11.47 4.49 -11.03
N THR A 61 -10.33 5.16 -11.15
CA THR A 61 -9.83 5.62 -12.46
C THR A 61 -9.53 4.45 -13.40
N LEU A 62 -9.18 3.25 -12.89
CA LEU A 62 -8.99 2.05 -13.73
C LEU A 62 -10.29 1.58 -14.39
N LEU A 63 -11.46 2.03 -13.92
CA LEU A 63 -12.74 1.73 -14.57
C LEU A 63 -12.84 2.37 -15.97
N THR A 64 -12.11 3.47 -16.21
CA THR A 64 -12.07 4.11 -17.53
C THR A 64 -11.16 3.36 -18.52
N ALA A 65 -10.37 2.39 -18.06
CA ALA A 65 -9.50 1.61 -18.93
C ALA A 65 -10.32 0.80 -19.94
N GLN A 66 -9.84 0.66 -21.18
CA GLN A 66 -10.54 -0.09 -22.22
C GLN A 66 -10.44 -1.61 -22.04
N LEU A 67 -9.41 -2.10 -21.33
CA LEU A 67 -9.24 -3.52 -21.05
C LEU A 67 -10.13 -3.98 -19.89
N THR A 68 -11.04 -4.92 -20.16
CA THR A 68 -11.97 -5.50 -19.18
C THR A 68 -11.27 -6.04 -17.93
N GLY A 69 -10.07 -6.62 -18.08
CA GLY A 69 -9.27 -7.11 -16.96
C GLY A 69 -8.89 -6.02 -15.95
N ASN A 70 -8.57 -4.82 -16.43
CA ASN A 70 -8.19 -3.70 -15.56
C ASN A 70 -9.42 -3.11 -14.83
N ARG A 71 -10.59 -3.10 -15.48
CA ARG A 71 -11.85 -2.64 -14.87
C ARG A 71 -12.24 -3.50 -13.67
N GLY A 72 -12.20 -4.82 -13.82
CA GLY A 72 -12.54 -5.76 -12.75
C GLY A 72 -11.61 -5.62 -11.54
N LEU A 73 -10.31 -5.43 -11.80
CA LEU A 73 -9.33 -5.19 -10.74
C LEU A 73 -9.55 -3.85 -10.02
N GLY A 74 -9.87 -2.77 -10.76
CA GLY A 74 -10.17 -1.46 -10.18
C GLY A 74 -11.37 -1.50 -9.23
N PHE A 75 -12.49 -2.10 -9.68
CA PHE A 75 -13.69 -2.23 -8.84
C PHE A 75 -13.44 -3.10 -7.60
N ALA A 76 -12.88 -4.29 -7.78
CA ALA A 76 -12.60 -5.20 -6.66
C ALA A 76 -11.60 -4.59 -5.66
N GLY A 77 -10.58 -3.88 -6.16
CA GLY A 77 -9.63 -3.14 -5.34
C GLY A 77 -10.28 -2.04 -4.51
N ALA A 78 -11.12 -1.21 -5.14
CA ALA A 78 -11.84 -0.13 -4.47
C ALA A 78 -12.71 -0.66 -3.32
N VAL A 79 -13.50 -1.71 -3.58
CA VAL A 79 -14.32 -2.37 -2.54
C VAL A 79 -13.44 -2.93 -1.43
N GLY A 80 -12.34 -3.63 -1.78
CA GLY A 80 -11.41 -4.19 -0.80
C GLY A 80 -10.81 -3.15 0.15
N ILE A 81 -10.42 -1.98 -0.38
CA ILE A 81 -9.89 -0.88 0.44
C ILE A 81 -10.97 -0.30 1.34
N LEU A 82 -12.19 -0.08 0.83
CA LEU A 82 -13.31 0.40 1.64
C LEU A 82 -13.62 -0.55 2.79
N THR A 83 -13.65 -1.86 2.52
CA THR A 83 -13.84 -2.88 3.55
C THR A 83 -12.69 -2.85 4.58
N ALA A 84 -11.44 -2.76 4.14
CA ALA A 84 -10.29 -2.66 5.06
C ALA A 84 -10.36 -1.42 5.96
N MET A 85 -10.76 -0.26 5.41
CA MET A 85 -10.94 0.96 6.19
C MET A 85 -12.05 0.81 7.22
N LEU A 86 -13.19 0.24 6.83
CA LEU A 86 -14.31 -0.01 7.73
C LEU A 86 -13.91 -0.93 8.88
N PHE A 87 -13.26 -2.06 8.58
CA PHE A 87 -12.78 -2.98 9.60
C PHE A 87 -11.70 -2.35 10.49
N GLY A 88 -10.77 -1.59 9.91
CA GLY A 88 -9.71 -0.91 10.65
C GLY A 88 -10.22 0.20 11.57
N LEU A 89 -11.33 0.86 11.24
CA LEU A 89 -11.91 1.94 12.04
C LEU A 89 -13.04 1.50 12.98
N VAL A 90 -13.61 0.30 12.81
CA VAL A 90 -14.74 -0.17 13.61
C VAL A 90 -14.38 -1.43 14.39
N VAL A 91 -13.98 -2.49 13.66
CA VAL A 91 -13.72 -3.81 14.26
C VAL A 91 -12.44 -3.80 15.07
N LEU A 92 -11.39 -3.17 14.55
CA LEU A 92 -10.09 -3.12 15.22
C LEU A 92 -10.15 -2.36 16.56
N PRO A 93 -10.72 -1.14 16.67
CA PRO A 93 -10.86 -0.48 17.98
C PRO A 93 -11.61 -1.34 19.00
N ALA A 94 -12.72 -1.97 18.59
CA ALA A 94 -13.50 -2.83 19.46
C ALA A 94 -12.66 -4.03 19.96
N ALA A 95 -11.93 -4.67 19.04
CA ALA A 95 -11.03 -5.78 19.36
C ALA A 95 -9.86 -5.37 20.26
N LEU A 96 -9.33 -4.15 20.11
CA LEU A 96 -8.23 -3.62 20.94
C LEU A 96 -8.68 -3.21 22.35
N VAL A 97 -9.93 -2.77 22.52
CA VAL A 97 -10.45 -2.33 23.82
C VAL A 97 -10.83 -3.51 24.73
N LEU A 98 -11.30 -4.63 24.15
CA LEU A 98 -11.71 -5.84 24.88
C LEU A 98 -10.62 -6.42 25.83
N PRO A 99 -9.39 -6.73 25.37
CA PRO A 99 -8.32 -7.24 26.22
C PRO A 99 -7.61 -6.15 27.05
N GLY A 100 -7.89 -4.86 26.79
CA GLY A 100 -7.30 -3.74 27.51
C GLY A 100 -5.77 -3.64 27.38
N ARG A 101 -5.10 -3.31 28.49
CA ARG A 101 -3.63 -3.09 28.56
C ARG A 101 -2.80 -4.36 28.39
N TRP A 102 -3.41 -5.53 28.56
CA TRP A 102 -2.72 -6.82 28.45
C TRP A 102 -2.23 -7.11 27.01
N LEU A 103 -2.88 -6.50 26.02
CA LEU A 103 -2.49 -6.63 24.61
C LEU A 103 -1.05 -6.16 24.32
N PHE A 104 -0.50 -5.26 25.15
CA PHE A 104 0.86 -4.72 24.99
C PHE A 104 1.92 -5.46 25.84
N TRP A 105 1.60 -6.60 26.43
CA TRP A 105 2.59 -7.43 27.11
C TRP A 105 3.66 -7.91 26.10
N PRO A 106 4.97 -7.57 26.20
CA PRO A 106 5.79 -7.33 27.40
C PRO A 106 6.12 -5.86 27.77
N LEU A 107 5.81 -4.87 26.93
CA LEU A 107 6.02 -3.43 27.23
C LEU A 107 4.66 -2.76 27.48
N VAL A 108 4.11 -2.96 28.67
CA VAL A 108 2.82 -2.37 29.06
C VAL A 108 3.00 -0.87 29.25
N PRO A 109 2.37 -0.01 28.43
CA PRO A 109 2.39 1.44 28.61
C PRO A 109 1.86 1.80 29.99
N ARG A 110 2.68 2.46 30.82
CA ARG A 110 2.23 3.07 32.06
C ARG A 110 2.14 4.58 31.90
N THR A 111 1.16 5.13 32.57
CA THR A 111 0.87 6.56 32.56
C THR A 111 2.04 7.28 33.23
N GLY A 112 2.74 8.15 32.51
CA GLY A 112 3.94 8.85 32.99
C GLY A 112 5.29 8.20 32.64
N ASP A 113 5.32 7.06 31.94
CA ASP A 113 6.57 6.60 31.33
C ASP A 113 7.03 7.61 30.27
N PRO A 114 8.32 7.95 30.20
CA PRO A 114 8.83 8.84 29.18
C PRO A 114 8.52 8.20 27.82
N VAL A 115 7.69 8.86 27.02
CA VAL A 115 7.50 8.50 25.61
C VAL A 115 8.90 8.46 25.02
N THR A 116 9.39 7.27 24.65
CA THR A 116 10.64 7.09 23.91
C THR A 116 10.44 7.58 22.47
N ALA A 117 10.01 8.83 22.32
CA ALA A 117 10.26 9.60 21.12
C ALA A 117 11.77 9.83 21.16
N ASP A 118 12.49 9.08 20.34
CA ASP A 118 13.92 9.19 20.14
C ASP A 118 14.25 10.58 19.55
N ARG A 119 14.17 11.62 20.40
CA ARG A 119 14.33 13.04 20.03
C ARG A 119 15.76 13.34 19.57
N GLY A 120 16.71 12.44 19.81
CA GLY A 120 18.13 12.53 19.42
C GLY A 120 18.58 11.45 18.43
N GLY A 121 17.68 10.60 17.95
CA GLY A 121 18.00 9.46 17.11
C GLY A 121 18.60 9.79 15.75
N LEU A 122 19.06 8.76 15.05
CA LEU A 122 19.54 8.87 13.66
C LEU A 122 18.50 9.57 12.76
N TRP A 123 17.22 9.27 12.94
CA TRP A 123 16.12 9.90 12.19
C TRP A 123 15.96 11.39 12.49
N ALA A 124 16.16 11.82 13.74
CA ALA A 124 16.14 13.23 14.11
C ALA A 124 17.29 14.00 13.46
N ARG A 125 18.50 13.40 13.40
CA ARG A 125 19.66 13.98 12.70
C ARG A 125 19.43 14.11 11.20
N VAL A 126 18.87 13.07 10.57
CA VAL A 126 18.52 13.11 9.13
C VAL A 126 17.48 14.20 8.88
N GLY A 127 16.41 14.26 9.68
CA GLY A 127 15.38 15.29 9.57
C GLY A 127 15.92 16.71 9.72
N GLN A 128 16.79 16.94 10.70
CA GLN A 128 17.47 18.23 10.87
C GLN A 128 18.41 18.55 9.70
N GLY A 129 19.10 17.54 9.15
CA GLY A 129 19.94 17.70 7.96
C GLY A 129 19.14 18.15 6.74
N VAL A 130 17.98 17.53 6.50
CA VAL A 130 17.06 17.92 5.42
C VAL A 130 16.50 19.33 5.65
N ALA A 131 16.08 19.64 6.88
CA ALA A 131 15.52 20.95 7.23
C ALA A 131 16.54 22.10 7.09
N LYS A 132 17.85 21.84 7.25
CA LYS A 132 18.89 22.86 7.08
C LYS A 132 19.07 23.31 5.64
N ARG A 133 18.79 22.44 4.65
CA ARG A 133 18.99 22.76 3.22
C ARG A 133 17.86 22.18 2.34
N PRO A 134 16.61 22.61 2.53
CA PRO A 134 15.44 21.98 1.91
C PRO A 134 15.47 22.08 0.39
N ALA A 135 15.87 23.22 -0.17
CA ALA A 135 15.95 23.42 -1.62
C ALA A 135 16.99 22.50 -2.29
N GLN A 136 18.16 22.32 -1.67
CA GLN A 136 19.20 21.45 -2.21
C GLN A 136 18.77 19.99 -2.19
N VAL A 137 18.14 19.54 -1.10
CA VAL A 137 17.62 18.17 -0.98
C VAL A 137 16.51 17.93 -2.00
N ALA A 138 15.59 18.90 -2.17
CA ALA A 138 14.53 18.80 -3.17
C ALA A 138 15.11 18.70 -4.59
N VAL A 139 16.03 19.60 -4.98
CA VAL A 139 16.65 19.59 -6.31
C VAL A 139 17.42 18.30 -6.55
N ALA A 140 18.23 17.86 -5.58
CA ALA A 140 18.97 16.61 -5.71
C ALA A 140 18.03 15.40 -5.84
N GLY A 141 16.99 15.32 -5.01
CA GLY A 141 15.99 14.25 -5.07
C GLY A 141 15.25 14.24 -6.41
N THR A 142 14.79 15.40 -6.88
CA THR A 142 14.13 15.53 -8.19
C THR A 142 15.07 15.16 -9.34
N ALA A 143 16.32 15.59 -9.31
CA ALA A 143 17.31 15.24 -10.34
C ALA A 143 17.54 13.72 -10.42
N VAL A 144 17.66 13.05 -9.27
CA VAL A 144 17.79 11.59 -9.21
C VAL A 144 16.54 10.90 -9.76
N LEU A 145 15.34 11.34 -9.37
CA LEU A 145 14.09 10.78 -9.88
C LEU A 145 13.94 10.98 -11.40
N LEU A 146 14.33 12.15 -11.93
CA LEU A 146 14.32 12.41 -13.37
C LEU A 146 15.34 11.53 -14.13
N ALA A 147 16.53 11.34 -13.57
CA ALA A 147 17.53 10.45 -14.16
C ALA A 147 17.02 8.99 -14.24
N LEU A 148 16.38 8.50 -13.18
CA LEU A 148 15.75 7.17 -13.18
C LEU A 148 14.57 7.09 -14.16
N ALA A 149 13.74 8.13 -14.21
CA ALA A 149 12.62 8.21 -15.14
C ALA A 149 13.07 8.26 -16.61
N ALA A 150 14.24 8.83 -16.92
CA ALA A 150 14.78 8.88 -18.28
C ALA A 150 14.97 7.47 -18.89
N GLY A 151 15.19 6.44 -18.08
CA GLY A 151 15.22 5.04 -18.53
C GLY A 151 13.93 4.57 -19.21
N THR A 152 12.78 5.18 -18.89
CA THR A 152 11.51 4.87 -19.54
C THR A 152 11.45 5.29 -21.00
N LEU A 153 12.24 6.29 -21.42
CA LEU A 153 12.32 6.74 -22.81
C LEU A 153 12.98 5.70 -23.73
N ALA A 154 13.76 4.78 -23.15
CA ALA A 154 14.39 3.67 -23.86
C ALA A 154 13.53 2.39 -23.88
N LEU A 155 12.36 2.39 -23.22
CA LEU A 155 11.48 1.21 -23.19
C LEU A 155 10.84 0.99 -24.56
N ARG A 156 11.14 -0.16 -25.17
CA ARG A 156 10.39 -0.68 -26.33
C ARG A 156 9.23 -1.51 -25.82
N THR A 157 8.01 -0.99 -25.93
CA THR A 157 6.78 -1.70 -25.55
C THR A 157 6.41 -2.71 -26.63
N GLY A 158 7.00 -3.90 -26.54
CA GLY A 158 6.73 -5.03 -27.42
C GLY A 158 7.01 -6.34 -26.70
N LEU A 159 6.25 -6.62 -25.62
CA LEU A 159 6.32 -7.90 -24.93
C LEU A 159 5.33 -8.85 -25.59
N ALA A 160 5.84 -9.83 -26.34
CA ALA A 160 5.05 -10.99 -26.70
C ALA A 160 4.62 -11.69 -25.40
N GLN A 161 3.35 -12.08 -25.31
CA GLN A 161 2.73 -12.68 -24.12
C GLN A 161 3.52 -13.91 -23.58
N ASP A 162 4.33 -14.52 -24.44
CA ASP A 162 5.20 -15.68 -24.19
C ASP A 162 6.34 -15.39 -23.19
N ASP A 163 6.82 -14.15 -23.10
CA ASP A 163 7.97 -13.77 -22.25
C ASP A 163 7.56 -13.43 -20.81
N SER A 164 6.27 -13.44 -20.49
CA SER A 164 5.78 -13.20 -19.11
C SER A 164 5.91 -14.43 -18.20
N PHE A 165 6.31 -15.59 -18.74
CA PHE A 165 6.46 -16.83 -17.98
C PHE A 165 7.92 -17.06 -17.56
N ARG A 166 8.16 -17.09 -16.25
CA ARG A 166 9.50 -17.34 -15.66
C ARG A 166 10.06 -18.74 -15.94
N LYS A 167 9.21 -19.68 -16.37
CA LYS A 167 9.54 -21.00 -16.92
C LYS A 167 8.57 -21.26 -18.07
N THR A 168 9.04 -21.72 -19.23
CA THR A 168 8.19 -22.10 -20.37
C THR A 168 7.24 -23.22 -19.96
N PRO A 169 5.94 -22.97 -19.76
CA PRO A 169 4.97 -24.03 -19.49
C PRO A 169 4.90 -24.96 -20.70
N GLU A 170 4.56 -26.25 -20.51
CA GLU A 170 4.38 -27.18 -21.62
C GLU A 170 3.34 -26.68 -22.65
N ALA A 171 2.39 -25.84 -22.20
CA ALA A 171 1.44 -25.13 -23.06
C ALA A 171 2.12 -24.19 -24.07
N VAL A 172 3.20 -23.50 -23.71
CA VAL A 172 3.96 -22.61 -24.62
C VAL A 172 4.81 -23.43 -25.59
N LEU A 173 5.35 -24.58 -25.16
CA LEU A 173 6.05 -25.51 -26.04
C LEU A 173 5.10 -26.12 -27.08
N GLY A 174 3.91 -26.56 -26.67
CA GLY A 174 2.86 -27.05 -27.57
C GLY A 174 2.37 -26.00 -28.57
N GLN A 175 2.28 -24.73 -28.15
CA GLN A 175 1.90 -23.63 -29.03
C GLN A 175 2.99 -23.31 -30.06
N ARG A 176 4.28 -23.39 -29.68
CA ARG A 176 5.42 -23.21 -30.60
C ARG A 176 5.56 -24.34 -31.62
N THR A 177 5.32 -25.60 -31.23
CA THR A 177 5.33 -26.73 -32.17
C THR A 177 4.15 -26.69 -33.12
N LEU A 178 2.95 -26.29 -32.66
CA LEU A 178 1.80 -26.07 -33.54
C LEU A 178 2.05 -24.91 -34.51
N ALA A 179 2.67 -23.81 -34.06
CA ALA A 179 3.02 -22.67 -34.92
C ALA A 179 4.10 -23.00 -35.96
N ALA A 180 4.98 -23.98 -35.70
CA ALA A 180 6.01 -24.41 -36.65
C ALA A 180 5.45 -25.27 -37.82
N VAL A 181 4.29 -25.89 -37.65
CA VAL A 181 3.66 -26.77 -38.64
C VAL A 181 2.59 -26.04 -39.46
N GLN A 182 2.04 -24.93 -38.94
CA GLN A 182 0.95 -24.18 -39.56
C GLN A 182 1.50 -23.00 -40.41
N PRO A 183 0.90 -22.68 -41.59
CA PRO A 183 1.32 -21.52 -42.39
C PRO A 183 1.27 -20.21 -41.60
N ALA A 184 2.23 -19.31 -41.84
CA ALA A 184 2.30 -18.01 -41.18
C ALA A 184 0.96 -17.24 -41.36
N GLY A 185 0.31 -16.88 -40.25
CA GLY A 185 -0.99 -16.19 -40.23
C GLY A 185 -2.21 -17.06 -39.91
N ALA A 186 -2.09 -18.39 -39.87
CA ALA A 186 -3.21 -19.27 -39.52
C ALA A 186 -3.54 -19.33 -38.01
N ALA A 187 -2.55 -19.06 -37.15
CA ALA A 187 -2.73 -19.02 -35.69
C ALA A 187 -3.15 -17.64 -35.15
N ALA A 188 -2.96 -16.59 -35.94
CA ALA A 188 -3.34 -15.21 -35.59
C ALA A 188 -3.71 -14.44 -36.88
N PRO A 189 -4.86 -14.73 -37.50
CA PRO A 189 -5.28 -14.04 -38.71
C PRO A 189 -5.48 -12.55 -38.41
N LEU A 190 -4.89 -11.70 -39.24
CA LEU A 190 -5.13 -10.25 -39.20
C LEU A 190 -6.56 -9.99 -39.67
N THR A 191 -7.48 -9.82 -38.73
CA THR A 191 -8.79 -9.23 -39.02
C THR A 191 -8.59 -7.72 -39.09
N LEU A 192 -8.64 -7.17 -40.31
CA LEU A 192 -8.76 -5.73 -40.55
C LEU A 192 -10.10 -5.20 -40.06
#